data_AF-A0A917A6N7-F1
#
_entry.id   AF-A0A917A6N7-F1
#
_cell.length_a   1.000
_cell.length_b   1.000
_cell.length_c   1.000
_cell.angle_alpha   90.00
_cell.angle_beta   90.00
_cell.angle_gamma   90.00
#
_symmetry.space_group_name_H-M   'P 1'
#
loop_
_entity.id
_entity.type
_entity.pdbx_description
1 polymer ?
#
loop_
_entity_poly.entity_id
_entity_poly.type
_entity_poly.pdbx_seq_one_letter_code
_entity_poly.pdbx_strand_id
1 'polypeptide(L)'
;MKRTSKWLFAILALLTLHTSTLASKIYIPSPAVVYAEETEPIVSEDGTLLFTGQKQLLLGELDSLNRATSAHIQLQDKDEPKKKREPKIKYNPAGWHNFKFAYKDSKKKAWLMHRGHLIGYQFSGLTNEKRNLTPMTAWLNAGNFKGTDEKNQASMLYYETQLDNWLAIHPSYWLDYKVTPIYTEQELLPRQIKLQYVGLDENGQKVEIKVGGHESTDEHGITTVVLDNLSPNATIDYATGKATAVDRTKNVTETKNSEEQSVAPEQTLPEATSPETNQQEERTVYIARYGAAEVYWYSMEHMPKNTRRDRVISMTESEAIAQGKRHTSKE
;
A
#
# COMPACT_ATOMS: atom_id res chain seq x y z
N MET A 1 10.88 19.83 -120.53
CA MET A 1 12.01 20.37 -119.74
C MET A 1 11.51 21.50 -118.85
N LYS A 2 11.69 21.33 -117.53
CA LYS A 2 11.71 22.33 -116.42
C LYS A 2 11.10 23.71 -116.66
N ARG A 3 10.13 24.10 -115.84
CA ARG A 3 10.22 25.34 -115.04
C ARG A 3 9.17 25.39 -113.93
N THR A 4 9.60 26.02 -112.84
CA THR A 4 9.16 25.89 -111.45
C THR A 4 7.90 26.67 -111.11
N SER A 5 7.06 26.08 -110.26
CA SER A 5 5.92 26.71 -109.61
C SER A 5 6.36 27.54 -108.40
N LYS A 6 5.70 28.68 -108.18
CA LYS A 6 5.57 29.32 -106.87
C LYS A 6 4.16 29.88 -106.78
N TRP A 7 3.33 29.28 -105.93
CA TRP A 7 2.03 29.81 -105.53
C TRP A 7 2.08 30.12 -104.03
N LEU A 8 1.64 31.33 -103.70
CA LEU A 8 1.45 31.85 -102.35
C LEU A 8 0.44 30.99 -101.58
N PHE A 9 0.74 30.65 -100.33
CA PHE A 9 -0.26 30.23 -99.34
C PHE A 9 -0.13 31.10 -98.09
N ALA A 10 -1.25 31.71 -97.71
CA ALA A 10 -1.45 32.40 -96.45
C ALA A 10 -1.41 31.40 -95.29
N ILE A 11 -0.65 31.69 -94.24
CA ILE A 11 -0.59 30.86 -93.03
C ILE A 11 -1.50 31.48 -91.96
N LEU A 12 -2.56 30.76 -91.66
CA LEU A 12 -3.45 30.93 -90.52
C LEU A 12 -2.80 30.25 -89.31
N ALA A 13 -2.46 31.00 -88.25
CA ALA A 13 -1.88 30.44 -87.03
C ALA A 13 -2.98 29.83 -86.15
N LEU A 14 -3.00 28.50 -86.03
CA LEU A 14 -3.83 27.76 -85.07
C LEU A 14 -3.20 27.81 -83.68
N LEU A 15 -3.96 28.29 -82.68
CA LEU A 15 -3.66 28.11 -81.26
C LEU A 15 -4.04 26.69 -80.84
N THR A 16 -3.08 25.89 -80.37
CA THR A 16 -3.34 24.58 -79.78
C THR A 16 -3.47 24.70 -78.26
N LEU A 17 -4.68 24.43 -77.74
CA LEU A 17 -4.93 24.21 -76.32
C LEU A 17 -4.26 22.91 -75.87
N HIS A 18 -3.41 22.98 -74.84
CA HIS A 18 -2.98 21.81 -74.09
C HIS A 18 -3.94 21.59 -72.93
N THR A 19 -4.74 20.52 -72.97
CA THR A 19 -5.52 20.05 -71.82
C THR A 19 -4.65 19.11 -70.98
N SER A 20 -4.21 19.56 -69.81
CA SER A 20 -3.59 18.71 -68.80
C SER A 20 -4.66 17.92 -68.06
N THR A 21 -4.62 16.59 -68.13
CA THR A 21 -5.43 15.70 -67.29
C THR A 21 -4.89 15.72 -65.85
N LEU A 22 -5.64 16.30 -64.91
CA LEU A 22 -5.40 16.08 -63.48
C LEU A 22 -6.04 14.74 -63.09
N ALA A 23 -5.21 13.79 -62.66
CA ALA A 23 -5.67 12.60 -61.95
C ALA A 23 -6.22 13.03 -60.58
N SER A 24 -7.52 12.89 -60.37
CA SER A 24 -8.16 13.07 -59.07
C SER A 24 -7.73 11.94 -58.14
N LYS A 25 -6.79 12.23 -57.23
CA LYS A 25 -6.44 11.37 -56.10
C LYS A 25 -7.67 11.32 -55.18
N ILE A 26 -8.34 10.17 -55.12
CA ILE A 26 -9.38 9.92 -54.12
C ILE A 26 -8.70 9.99 -52.75
N TYR A 27 -8.98 11.05 -52.00
CA TYR A 27 -8.60 11.16 -50.61
C TYR A 27 -9.50 10.23 -49.81
N ILE A 28 -9.00 9.03 -49.52
CA ILE A 28 -9.59 8.18 -48.49
C ILE A 28 -9.13 8.78 -47.16
N PRO A 29 -10.02 9.37 -46.33
CA PRO A 29 -9.62 9.81 -45.01
C PRO A 29 -9.07 8.59 -44.26
N SER A 30 -7.83 8.71 -43.78
CA SER A 30 -7.28 7.76 -42.80
C SER A 30 -8.30 7.65 -41.66
N PRO A 31 -8.62 6.45 -41.15
CA PRO A 31 -9.54 6.34 -40.03
C PRO A 31 -9.05 7.27 -38.94
N ALA A 32 -9.93 8.16 -38.48
CA ALA A 32 -9.63 9.05 -37.37
C ALA A 32 -9.11 8.16 -36.24
N VAL A 33 -7.84 8.34 -35.88
CA VAL A 33 -7.32 7.77 -34.65
C VAL A 33 -8.09 8.47 -33.55
N VAL A 34 -9.14 7.80 -33.06
CA VAL A 34 -9.78 8.17 -31.81
C VAL A 34 -8.72 7.91 -30.76
N TYR A 35 -8.01 8.96 -30.36
CA TYR A 35 -7.28 8.94 -29.11
C TYR A 35 -8.34 8.68 -28.05
N ALA A 36 -8.26 7.53 -27.37
CA ALA A 36 -8.99 7.36 -26.13
C ALA A 36 -8.56 8.53 -25.25
N GLU A 37 -9.47 9.45 -24.94
CA GLU A 37 -9.21 10.43 -23.90
C GLU A 37 -8.86 9.60 -22.65
N GLU A 38 -7.66 9.78 -22.10
CA GLU A 38 -7.32 9.25 -20.78
C GLU A 38 -8.24 9.95 -19.78
N THR A 39 -9.45 9.41 -19.62
CA THR A 39 -10.41 9.88 -18.64
C THR A 39 -9.83 9.54 -17.28
N GLU A 40 -9.70 10.54 -16.41
CA GLU A 40 -9.26 10.28 -15.03
C GLU A 40 -10.18 9.25 -14.36
N PRO A 41 -9.62 8.37 -13.49
CA PRO A 41 -10.42 7.41 -12.75
C PRO A 41 -11.58 8.09 -12.02
N ILE A 42 -12.79 7.55 -12.20
CA ILE A 42 -14.00 8.07 -11.56
C ILE A 42 -14.16 7.41 -10.19
N VAL A 43 -14.45 8.21 -9.16
CA VAL A 43 -14.72 7.73 -7.79
C VAL A 43 -16.24 7.51 -7.62
N SER A 44 -16.63 6.34 -7.15
CA SER A 44 -18.00 5.93 -6.82
C SER A 44 -18.54 6.68 -5.59
N GLU A 45 -19.86 6.67 -5.38
CA GLU A 45 -20.49 7.34 -4.22
C GLU A 45 -19.99 6.83 -2.87
N ASP A 46 -19.64 5.54 -2.78
CA ASP A 46 -19.08 4.92 -1.59
C ASP A 46 -17.58 5.21 -1.38
N GLY A 47 -16.94 5.95 -2.29
CA GLY A 47 -15.54 6.34 -2.21
C GLY A 47 -14.54 5.37 -2.82
N THR A 48 -14.96 4.27 -3.45
CA THR A 48 -14.11 3.35 -4.24
C THR A 48 -13.85 3.89 -5.66
N LEU A 49 -12.84 3.36 -6.38
CA LEU A 49 -12.73 3.62 -7.82
C LEU A 49 -13.78 2.82 -8.58
N LEU A 50 -14.39 3.42 -9.60
CA LEU A 50 -15.30 2.72 -10.48
C LEU A 50 -14.59 1.50 -11.09
N PHE A 51 -15.23 0.33 -11.03
CA PHE A 51 -14.63 -0.88 -11.55
C PHE A 51 -14.57 -0.86 -13.09
N THR A 52 -13.36 -0.94 -13.64
CA THR A 52 -13.11 -0.94 -15.09
C THR A 52 -12.51 -2.25 -15.61
N GLY A 53 -12.14 -3.17 -14.71
CA GLY A 53 -11.37 -4.37 -15.07
C GLY A 53 -9.95 -4.05 -15.57
N GLN A 54 -9.43 -2.85 -15.30
CA GLN A 54 -8.08 -2.42 -15.62
C GLN A 54 -7.41 -1.78 -14.38
N LYS A 55 -6.07 -1.83 -14.34
CA LYS A 55 -5.31 -1.15 -13.29
C LYS A 55 -5.59 0.36 -13.34
N GLN A 56 -6.00 0.93 -12.21
CA GLN A 56 -6.23 2.36 -12.06
C GLN A 56 -5.35 2.90 -10.95
N LEU A 57 -4.83 4.12 -11.11
CA LEU A 57 -4.09 4.84 -10.09
C LEU A 57 -4.47 6.32 -10.15
N LEU A 58 -5.15 6.79 -9.11
CA LEU A 58 -5.54 8.18 -8.93
C LEU A 58 -4.72 8.79 -7.80
N LEU A 59 -4.00 9.86 -8.10
CA LEU A 59 -3.20 10.60 -7.14
C LEU A 59 -3.84 11.97 -6.93
N GLY A 60 -4.12 12.30 -5.66
CA GLY A 60 -4.61 13.63 -5.31
C GLY A 60 -3.55 14.69 -5.62
N GLU A 61 -4.01 15.81 -6.16
CA GLU A 61 -3.12 16.95 -6.37
C GLU A 61 -2.52 17.42 -5.05
N LEU A 62 -1.30 17.94 -5.12
CA LEU A 62 -0.69 18.54 -3.94
C LEU A 62 -1.53 19.73 -3.48
N ASP A 63 -1.70 19.89 -2.18
CA ASP A 63 -2.40 21.06 -1.65
C ASP A 63 -1.54 22.34 -1.71
N SER A 64 -2.08 23.45 -1.22
CA SER A 64 -1.40 24.76 -1.21
C SER A 64 -0.10 24.80 -0.40
N LEU A 65 0.16 23.80 0.45
CA LEU A 65 1.40 23.64 1.21
C LEU A 65 2.36 22.61 0.57
N ASN A 66 2.05 22.17 -0.66
CA ASN A 66 2.75 21.11 -1.39
C ASN A 66 2.72 19.75 -0.68
N ARG A 67 1.67 19.47 0.10
CA ARG A 67 1.48 18.19 0.78
C ARG A 67 0.71 17.21 -0.11
N ALA A 68 1.08 15.94 -0.07
CA ALA A 68 0.29 14.88 -0.69
C ALA A 68 -1.07 14.76 0.00
N THR A 69 -2.15 14.56 -0.76
CA THR A 69 -3.53 14.63 -0.25
C THR A 69 -4.22 13.27 -0.26
N SER A 70 -3.98 12.45 -1.28
CA SER A 70 -4.45 11.07 -1.34
C SER A 70 -3.72 10.29 -2.43
N ALA A 71 -3.69 8.97 -2.30
CA ALA A 71 -3.38 8.08 -3.40
C ALA A 71 -4.33 6.88 -3.36
N HIS A 72 -4.87 6.49 -4.51
CA HIS A 72 -5.92 5.49 -4.65
C HIS A 72 -5.60 4.59 -5.83
N ILE A 73 -5.57 3.28 -5.61
CA ILE A 73 -5.23 2.29 -6.61
C ILE A 73 -6.30 1.21 -6.67
N GLN A 74 -6.58 0.72 -7.88
CA GLN A 74 -7.33 -0.51 -8.11
C GLN A 74 -6.49 -1.43 -8.98
N LEU A 75 -6.14 -2.62 -8.49
CA LEU A 75 -5.19 -3.51 -9.18
C LEU A 75 -5.41 -4.99 -8.85
N GLN A 76 -4.85 -5.87 -9.69
CA GLN A 76 -4.64 -7.29 -9.40
C GLN A 76 -3.17 -7.61 -9.08
N ASP A 77 -2.90 -8.82 -8.59
CA ASP A 77 -1.54 -9.35 -8.38
C ASP A 77 -0.65 -9.24 -9.63
N LYS A 78 -1.18 -9.54 -10.81
CA LYS A 78 -0.43 -9.47 -12.08
C LYS A 78 0.03 -8.06 -12.46
N ASP A 79 -0.57 -7.02 -11.87
CA ASP A 79 -0.33 -5.61 -12.19
C ASP A 79 0.81 -5.00 -11.38
N GLU A 80 1.36 -5.77 -10.43
CA GLU A 80 2.51 -5.38 -9.62
C GLU A 80 3.78 -5.20 -10.47
N PRO A 81 4.66 -4.24 -10.12
CA PRO A 81 5.82 -3.92 -10.90
C PRO A 81 6.88 -5.00 -10.80
N LYS A 82 7.24 -5.57 -11.94
CA LYS A 82 8.36 -6.53 -12.08
C LYS A 82 9.73 -5.89 -11.98
N LYS A 83 9.82 -4.56 -12.17
CA LYS A 83 11.07 -3.82 -12.11
C LYS A 83 11.50 -3.65 -10.66
N LYS A 84 12.80 -3.83 -10.41
CA LYS A 84 13.36 -3.49 -9.10
C LYS A 84 13.24 -1.98 -8.87
N ARG A 85 12.75 -1.60 -7.69
CA ARG A 85 12.66 -0.20 -7.26
C ARG A 85 14.03 0.47 -7.34
N GLU A 86 14.06 1.73 -7.78
CA GLU A 86 15.27 2.53 -7.66
C GLU A 86 15.68 2.61 -6.19
N PRO A 87 16.98 2.46 -5.87
CA PRO A 87 17.43 2.35 -4.48
C PRO A 87 17.28 3.66 -3.70
N LYS A 88 17.06 4.79 -4.37
CA LYS A 88 17.06 6.11 -3.77
C LYS A 88 15.87 6.93 -4.24
N ILE A 89 15.05 7.33 -3.28
CA ILE A 89 14.08 8.42 -3.46
C ILE A 89 14.87 9.75 -3.41
N LYS A 90 14.62 10.64 -4.34
CA LYS A 90 15.27 11.94 -4.55
C LYS A 90 14.37 13.10 -4.12
N TYR A 91 13.06 12.98 -4.34
CA TYR A 91 12.10 14.00 -3.93
C TYR A 91 12.02 14.06 -2.40
N ASN A 92 11.99 15.27 -1.84
CA ASN A 92 11.75 15.51 -0.42
C ASN A 92 10.36 16.15 -0.29
N PRO A 93 9.41 15.51 0.40
CA PRO A 93 8.07 16.06 0.58
C PRO A 93 8.04 17.28 1.51
N ALA A 94 6.89 17.94 1.60
CA ALA A 94 6.66 19.04 2.53
C ALA A 94 7.09 18.67 3.97
N GLY A 95 7.74 19.61 4.66
CA GLY A 95 8.24 19.41 6.02
C GLY A 95 9.39 18.41 6.17
N TRP A 96 10.04 17.98 5.07
CA TRP A 96 11.11 16.98 5.15
C TRP A 96 12.34 17.48 5.93
N HIS A 97 12.48 16.96 7.14
CA HIS A 97 13.68 16.97 7.95
C HIS A 97 13.92 15.56 8.49
N ASN A 98 15.18 15.15 8.65
CA ASN A 98 15.47 13.82 9.16
C ASN A 98 16.60 13.85 10.19
N PHE A 99 16.40 13.09 11.26
CA PHE A 99 17.25 13.05 12.44
C PHE A 99 17.62 11.60 12.76
N LYS A 100 18.76 11.40 13.40
CA LYS A 100 19.15 10.10 13.93
C LYS A 100 19.02 10.08 15.44
N PHE A 101 18.16 9.20 15.95
CA PHE A 101 17.96 9.02 17.38
C PHE A 101 18.38 7.63 17.85
N ALA A 102 18.80 7.55 19.10
CA ALA A 102 19.04 6.28 19.76
C ALA A 102 17.72 5.51 19.87
N TYR A 103 17.78 4.19 19.75
CA TYR A 103 16.61 3.34 19.87
C TYR A 103 16.93 2.14 20.76
N LYS A 104 15.91 1.68 21.50
CA LYS A 104 16.08 0.70 22.59
C LYS A 104 17.13 1.22 23.59
N ASP A 105 17.70 0.34 24.42
CA ASP A 105 18.78 0.71 25.35
C ASP A 105 20.16 0.65 24.69
N SER A 106 20.20 0.91 23.38
CA SER A 106 21.41 0.77 22.57
C SER A 106 22.06 2.12 22.29
N LYS A 107 23.40 2.13 22.17
CA LYS A 107 24.14 3.29 21.64
C LYS A 107 23.94 3.48 20.13
N LYS A 108 23.22 2.57 19.45
CA LYS A 108 22.99 2.64 18.00
C LYS A 108 21.91 3.67 17.71
N LYS A 109 22.07 4.37 16.59
CA LYS A 109 21.08 5.35 16.11
C LYS A 109 20.48 4.90 14.78
N ALA A 110 19.22 5.23 14.58
CA ALA A 110 18.50 5.02 13.32
C ALA A 110 17.84 6.33 12.86
N TRP A 111 17.57 6.43 11.56
CA TRP A 111 16.83 7.57 11.01
C TRP A 111 15.39 7.54 11.52
N LEU A 112 14.88 8.70 11.93
CA LEU A 112 13.51 8.81 12.41
C LEU A 112 12.51 8.70 11.26
N MET A 113 12.76 9.42 10.15
CA MET A 113 11.79 9.59 9.07
C MET A 113 12.20 8.81 7.82
N HIS A 114 11.20 8.27 7.14
CA HIS A 114 11.25 7.79 5.77
C HIS A 114 10.47 8.75 4.87
N ARG A 115 10.82 8.78 3.59
CA ARG A 115 9.95 9.33 2.55
C ARG A 115 8.94 8.23 2.23
N GLY A 116 7.92 8.15 3.07
CA GLY A 116 6.95 7.08 3.07
C GLY A 116 6.04 7.20 1.86
N HIS A 117 5.71 6.07 1.25
CA HIS A 117 4.75 6.05 0.16
C HIS A 117 3.34 6.09 0.73
N LEU A 118 2.38 6.71 0.04
CA LEU A 118 0.97 6.48 0.34
C LEU A 118 0.56 5.11 -0.17
N ILE A 119 0.74 4.83 -1.46
CA ILE A 119 0.66 3.47 -2.03
C ILE A 119 2.06 2.90 -2.19
N GLY A 120 2.35 1.81 -1.46
CA GLY A 120 3.61 1.07 -1.53
C GLY A 120 4.09 0.78 -2.96
N TYR A 121 5.41 0.68 -3.13
CA TYR A 121 6.00 0.43 -4.44
C TYR A 121 5.50 -0.87 -5.06
N GLN A 122 5.28 -1.92 -4.25
CA GLN A 122 4.81 -3.22 -4.74
C GLN A 122 3.46 -3.13 -5.45
N PHE A 123 2.62 -2.15 -5.12
CA PHE A 123 1.36 -1.92 -5.84
C PHE A 123 1.51 -0.87 -6.96
N SER A 124 2.11 0.28 -6.63
CA SER A 124 2.11 1.45 -7.53
C SER A 124 3.22 1.44 -8.58
N GLY A 125 4.39 0.87 -8.27
CA GLY A 125 5.62 1.03 -9.06
C GLY A 125 6.22 2.44 -9.01
N LEU A 126 5.70 3.35 -8.18
CA LEU A 126 6.18 4.73 -8.07
C LEU A 126 7.36 4.83 -7.11
N THR A 127 8.37 5.63 -7.46
CA THR A 127 9.53 5.89 -6.57
C THR A 127 9.63 7.36 -6.14
N ASN A 128 9.49 8.30 -7.09
CA ASN A 128 9.78 9.72 -6.88
C ASN A 128 8.57 10.63 -7.13
N GLU A 129 7.37 10.04 -7.22
CA GLU A 129 6.14 10.78 -7.44
C GLU A 129 5.77 11.56 -6.18
N LYS A 130 5.79 12.89 -6.30
CA LYS A 130 5.58 13.82 -5.18
C LYS A 130 4.20 13.67 -4.53
N ARG A 131 3.17 13.32 -5.29
CA ARG A 131 1.80 13.10 -4.81
C ARG A 131 1.65 11.80 -4.02
N ASN A 132 2.61 10.89 -4.13
CA ASN A 132 2.62 9.61 -3.43
C ASN A 132 3.63 9.56 -2.27
N LEU A 133 4.19 10.69 -1.84
CA LEU A 133 5.24 10.73 -0.81
C LEU A 133 4.91 11.72 0.30
N THR A 134 5.07 11.29 1.55
CA THR A 134 4.94 12.13 2.75
C THR A 134 5.97 11.72 3.81
N PRO A 135 6.40 12.61 4.73
CA PRO A 135 7.25 12.17 5.83
C PRO A 135 6.48 11.24 6.77
N MET A 136 6.96 10.01 6.89
CA MET A 136 6.45 9.01 7.83
C MET A 136 7.58 8.55 8.75
N THR A 137 7.30 8.31 10.02
CA THR A 137 8.33 7.71 10.89
C THR A 137 8.72 6.32 10.38
N ALA A 138 9.94 5.85 10.67
CA ALA A 138 10.35 4.49 10.37
C ALA A 138 9.45 3.46 11.07
N TRP A 139 8.91 3.82 12.24
CA TRP A 139 7.95 3.02 13.00
C TRP A 139 6.63 2.86 12.24
N LEU A 140 6.01 3.96 11.81
CA LEU A 140 4.80 3.92 10.98
C LEU A 140 5.08 3.24 9.62
N ASN A 141 6.17 3.57 8.95
CA ASN A 141 6.42 3.08 7.60
C ASN A 141 6.78 1.60 7.55
N ALA A 142 7.61 1.12 8.49
CA ALA A 142 8.24 -0.20 8.41
C ALA A 142 8.10 -1.04 9.69
N GLY A 143 7.36 -0.56 10.69
CA GLY A 143 7.14 -1.28 11.95
C GLY A 143 8.33 -1.28 12.90
N ASN A 144 9.46 -0.67 12.53
CA ASN A 144 10.69 -0.79 13.29
C ASN A 144 11.59 0.45 13.13
N PHE A 145 12.46 0.70 14.10
CA PHE A 145 13.45 1.78 14.01
C PHE A 145 14.46 1.56 12.89
N LYS A 146 14.84 0.29 12.66
CA LYS A 146 15.79 -0.11 11.62
C LYS A 146 15.40 -1.47 11.06
N GLY A 147 15.40 -1.58 9.73
CA GLY A 147 14.89 -2.78 9.05
C GLY A 147 13.37 -2.71 8.95
N THR A 148 12.73 -3.86 8.97
CA THR A 148 11.29 -4.02 8.88
C THR A 148 10.77 -4.88 10.02
N ASP A 149 9.50 -4.71 10.36
CA ASP A 149 8.72 -5.59 11.22
C ASP A 149 7.29 -5.66 10.66
N GLU A 150 7.04 -6.68 9.85
CA GLU A 150 5.76 -6.94 9.18
C GLU A 150 4.66 -7.40 10.15
N LYS A 151 4.95 -7.54 11.45
CA LYS A 151 3.97 -7.93 12.49
C LYS A 151 3.46 -6.73 13.28
N ASN A 152 4.04 -5.56 13.09
CA ASN A 152 3.67 -4.38 13.83
C ASN A 152 2.41 -3.74 13.23
N GLN A 153 1.26 -3.99 13.87
CA GLN A 153 -0.06 -3.46 13.48
C GLN A 153 -0.18 -1.93 13.56
N ALA A 154 0.81 -1.24 14.13
CA ALA A 154 0.91 0.22 14.07
C ALA A 154 1.63 0.72 12.80
N SER A 155 1.92 -0.15 11.83
CA SER A 155 2.69 0.19 10.64
C SER A 155 1.97 -0.10 9.34
N MET A 156 2.21 0.75 8.34
CA MET A 156 1.77 0.59 6.95
C MET A 156 2.17 -0.78 6.40
N LEU A 157 3.42 -1.20 6.67
CA LEU A 157 3.99 -2.44 6.15
C LEU A 157 3.16 -3.67 6.55
N TYR A 158 2.65 -3.73 7.78
CA TYR A 158 1.77 -4.83 8.20
C TYR A 158 0.59 -4.97 7.25
N TYR A 159 -0.19 -3.89 7.05
CA TYR A 159 -1.39 -3.93 6.21
C TYR A 159 -1.04 -4.18 4.74
N GLU A 160 -0.03 -3.50 4.19
CA GLU A 160 0.38 -3.69 2.80
C GLU A 160 0.85 -5.12 2.53
N THR A 161 1.57 -5.77 3.45
CA THR A 161 1.97 -7.17 3.33
C THR A 161 0.76 -8.11 3.37
N GLN A 162 -0.24 -7.84 4.21
CA GLN A 162 -1.44 -8.67 4.27
C GLN A 162 -2.32 -8.52 3.03
N LEU A 163 -2.45 -7.31 2.48
CA LEU A 163 -3.17 -7.03 1.24
C LEU A 163 -2.50 -7.68 0.02
N ASP A 164 -1.16 -7.63 -0.03
CA ASP A 164 -0.34 -8.32 -1.04
C ASP A 164 -0.55 -9.84 -1.00
N ASN A 165 -0.50 -10.42 0.20
CA ASN A 165 -0.81 -11.85 0.38
C ASN A 165 -2.24 -12.20 -0.05
N TRP A 166 -3.20 -11.31 0.19
CA TRP A 166 -4.59 -11.52 -0.23
C TRP A 166 -4.72 -11.51 -1.76
N LEU A 167 -4.05 -10.58 -2.45
CA LEU A 167 -3.98 -10.56 -3.92
C LEU A 167 -3.36 -11.84 -4.48
N ALA A 168 -2.26 -12.31 -3.88
CA ALA A 168 -1.54 -13.50 -4.34
C ALA A 168 -2.38 -14.79 -4.26
N ILE A 169 -3.28 -14.91 -3.28
CA ILE A 169 -4.17 -16.07 -3.14
C ILE A 169 -5.50 -15.90 -3.89
N HIS A 170 -5.81 -14.69 -4.39
CA HIS A 170 -6.98 -14.39 -5.21
C HIS A 170 -6.57 -13.71 -6.54
N PRO A 171 -5.85 -14.40 -7.44
CA PRO A 171 -5.20 -13.78 -8.59
C PRO A 171 -6.17 -13.20 -9.65
N SER A 172 -7.45 -13.58 -9.63
CA SER A 172 -8.50 -13.00 -10.48
C SER A 172 -9.29 -11.87 -9.82
N TYR A 173 -9.07 -11.62 -8.53
CA TYR A 173 -9.73 -10.54 -7.81
C TYR A 173 -8.91 -9.25 -7.89
N TRP A 174 -9.56 -8.16 -7.49
CA TRP A 174 -8.97 -6.83 -7.48
C TRP A 174 -8.94 -6.31 -6.04
N LEU A 175 -7.91 -5.56 -5.73
CA LEU A 175 -7.83 -4.73 -4.53
C LEU A 175 -8.15 -3.30 -4.94
N ASP A 176 -9.16 -2.70 -4.31
CA ASP A 176 -9.34 -1.25 -4.28
C ASP A 176 -8.74 -0.73 -2.97
N TYR A 177 -7.71 0.11 -3.05
CA TYR A 177 -6.93 0.56 -1.90
C TYR A 177 -6.63 2.06 -1.99
N LYS A 178 -7.06 2.80 -0.96
CA LYS A 178 -6.88 4.24 -0.83
C LYS A 178 -6.13 4.59 0.44
N VAL A 179 -5.16 5.48 0.31
CA VAL A 179 -4.37 6.01 1.43
C VAL A 179 -4.49 7.52 1.47
N THR A 180 -4.89 8.03 2.64
CA THR A 180 -5.13 9.45 2.88
C THR A 180 -4.32 9.92 4.09
N PRO A 181 -3.30 10.77 3.90
CA PRO A 181 -2.64 11.45 5.01
C PRO A 181 -3.58 12.44 5.69
N ILE A 182 -3.65 12.39 7.03
CA ILE A 182 -4.48 13.29 7.85
C ILE A 182 -3.58 14.33 8.50
N TYR A 183 -3.75 15.59 8.10
CA TYR A 183 -3.06 16.76 8.64
C TYR A 183 -3.95 17.50 9.63
N THR A 184 -3.34 18.16 10.62
CA THR A 184 -4.04 19.18 11.41
C THR A 184 -3.72 20.55 10.83
N GLU A 185 -4.73 21.27 10.35
CA GLU A 185 -4.59 22.63 9.81
C GLU A 185 -3.41 22.77 8.82
N GLN A 186 -2.45 23.63 9.13
CA GLN A 186 -1.29 23.98 8.32
C GLN A 186 -0.05 23.13 8.65
N GLU A 187 -0.20 22.05 9.43
CA GLU A 187 0.93 21.17 9.74
C GLU A 187 1.53 20.54 8.48
N LEU A 188 2.85 20.57 8.34
CA LEU A 188 3.52 20.05 7.15
C LEU A 188 3.59 18.51 7.13
N LEU A 189 3.53 17.86 8.30
CA LEU A 189 3.52 16.40 8.44
C LEU A 189 2.11 15.92 8.80
N PRO A 190 1.68 14.76 8.27
CA PRO A 190 0.44 14.17 8.71
C PRO A 190 0.59 13.62 10.13
N ARG A 191 -0.45 13.80 10.96
CA ARG A 191 -0.56 13.19 12.28
C ARG A 191 -0.87 11.70 12.17
N GLN A 192 -1.68 11.35 11.19
CA GLN A 192 -2.14 9.99 10.96
C GLN A 192 -2.18 9.67 9.47
N ILE A 193 -2.16 8.39 9.14
CA ILE A 193 -2.42 7.89 7.79
C ILE A 193 -3.67 7.00 7.87
N LYS A 194 -4.66 7.31 7.05
CA LYS A 194 -5.86 6.49 6.89
C LYS A 194 -5.71 5.58 5.69
N LEU A 195 -5.88 4.29 5.90
CA LEU A 195 -5.92 3.25 4.89
C LEU A 195 -7.37 2.84 4.73
N GLN A 196 -7.83 2.70 3.49
CA GLN A 196 -9.15 2.17 3.17
C GLN A 196 -8.99 1.11 2.09
N TYR A 197 -9.59 -0.05 2.26
CA TYR A 197 -9.50 -1.13 1.28
C TYR A 197 -10.74 -2.00 1.24
N VAL A 198 -10.98 -2.57 0.06
CA VAL A 198 -11.99 -3.59 -0.20
C VAL A 198 -11.55 -4.46 -1.37
N GLY A 199 -11.92 -5.73 -1.37
CA GLY A 199 -11.72 -6.63 -2.50
C GLY A 199 -12.85 -6.47 -3.52
N LEU A 200 -12.59 -6.72 -4.79
CA LEU A 200 -13.61 -6.84 -5.82
C LEU A 200 -13.42 -8.16 -6.57
N ASP A 201 -14.51 -8.86 -6.85
CA ASP A 201 -14.49 -10.02 -7.73
C ASP A 201 -14.33 -9.60 -9.20
N GLU A 202 -14.32 -10.59 -10.10
CA GLU A 202 -14.15 -10.40 -11.55
C GLU A 202 -15.23 -9.52 -12.20
N ASN A 203 -16.38 -9.37 -11.53
CA ASN A 203 -17.52 -8.58 -11.99
C ASN A 203 -17.61 -7.22 -11.26
N GLY A 204 -16.66 -6.89 -10.39
CA GLY A 204 -16.65 -5.67 -9.59
C GLY A 204 -17.54 -5.73 -8.35
N GLN A 205 -18.01 -6.91 -7.94
CA GLN A 205 -18.76 -7.07 -6.69
C GLN A 205 -17.80 -7.07 -5.50
N LYS A 206 -18.17 -6.39 -4.42
CA LYS A 206 -17.32 -6.26 -3.24
C LYS A 206 -17.16 -7.58 -2.51
N VAL A 207 -15.92 -7.83 -2.09
CA VAL A 207 -15.50 -8.97 -1.28
C VAL A 207 -14.78 -8.43 -0.05
N GLU A 208 -15.17 -8.92 1.12
CA GLU A 208 -14.56 -8.54 2.38
C GLU A 208 -13.10 -9.01 2.44
N ILE A 209 -12.21 -8.14 2.93
CA ILE A 209 -10.84 -8.47 3.27
C ILE A 209 -10.68 -8.28 4.78
N LYS A 210 -10.24 -9.33 5.48
CA LYS A 210 -9.85 -9.27 6.89
C LYS A 210 -8.34 -9.48 7.00
N VAL A 211 -7.64 -8.46 7.47
CA VAL A 211 -6.19 -8.55 7.71
C VAL A 211 -5.83 -8.52 9.19
N GLY A 212 -6.78 -8.17 10.07
CA GLY A 212 -6.59 -8.04 11.51
C GLY A 212 -6.03 -6.67 11.90
N GLY A 213 -5.73 -6.51 13.20
CA GLY A 213 -5.26 -5.24 13.76
C GLY A 213 -6.41 -4.31 14.15
N HIS A 214 -6.31 -3.05 13.79
CA HIS A 214 -7.26 -2.00 14.21
C HIS A 214 -8.23 -1.65 13.07
N GLU A 215 -8.92 -2.66 12.54
CA GLU A 215 -9.88 -2.54 11.46
C GLU A 215 -11.24 -2.00 11.93
N SER A 216 -11.88 -1.18 11.09
CA SER A 216 -13.28 -0.82 11.20
C SER A 216 -13.90 -0.86 9.81
N THR A 217 -15.00 -1.60 9.65
CA THR A 217 -15.68 -1.75 8.36
C THR A 217 -16.99 -0.96 8.36
N ASP A 218 -17.25 -0.23 7.28
CA ASP A 218 -18.48 0.54 7.12
C ASP A 218 -19.64 -0.30 6.54
N GLU A 219 -20.80 0.33 6.37
CA GLU A 219 -22.00 -0.30 5.82
C GLU A 219 -21.86 -0.75 4.36
N HIS A 220 -20.84 -0.25 3.65
CA HIS A 220 -20.53 -0.58 2.27
C HIS A 220 -19.48 -1.69 2.15
N GLY A 221 -19.02 -2.26 3.28
CA GLY A 221 -18.02 -3.32 3.32
C GLY A 221 -16.59 -2.81 3.11
N ILE A 222 -16.34 -1.49 3.20
CA ILE A 222 -15.01 -0.90 3.05
C ILE A 222 -14.34 -0.88 4.41
N THR A 223 -13.20 -1.55 4.52
CA THR A 223 -12.41 -1.57 5.75
C THR A 223 -11.53 -0.33 5.82
N THR A 224 -11.53 0.35 6.96
CA THR A 224 -10.73 1.51 7.29
C THR A 224 -9.82 1.24 8.48
N VAL A 225 -8.57 1.68 8.37
CA VAL A 225 -7.56 1.66 9.45
C VAL A 225 -6.94 3.05 9.55
N VAL A 226 -6.76 3.55 10.77
CA VAL A 226 -6.07 4.82 11.02
C VAL A 226 -4.80 4.56 11.83
N LEU A 227 -3.65 4.93 11.27
CA LEU A 227 -2.33 4.71 11.86
C LEU A 227 -1.70 6.02 12.29
N ASP A 228 -1.17 6.07 13.50
CA ASP A 228 -0.50 7.26 14.00
C ASP A 228 0.92 7.39 13.44
N ASN A 229 1.26 8.58 12.95
CA ASN A 229 2.61 8.93 12.50
C ASN A 229 3.50 9.28 13.70
N LEU A 230 3.64 8.35 14.62
CA LEU A 230 4.40 8.48 15.87
C LEU A 230 5.69 7.67 15.83
N SER A 231 6.59 7.95 16.78
CA SER A 231 7.75 7.10 17.02
C SER A 231 8.05 6.98 18.51
N PRO A 232 8.26 5.77 19.06
CA PRO A 232 8.49 5.59 20.50
C PRO A 232 9.78 6.23 21.06
N ASN A 233 10.66 6.76 20.21
CA ASN A 233 11.94 7.36 20.64
C ASN A 233 12.06 8.85 20.28
N ALA A 234 11.00 9.49 19.77
CA ALA A 234 11.05 10.89 19.38
C ALA A 234 9.72 11.61 19.59
N THR A 235 9.81 12.88 19.96
CA THR A 235 8.69 13.83 19.89
C THR A 235 8.82 14.63 18.60
N ILE A 236 7.75 14.68 17.81
CA ILE A 236 7.71 15.31 16.49
C ILE A 236 6.93 16.63 16.58
N ASP A 237 7.53 17.69 16.04
CA ASP A 237 6.82 18.93 15.71
C ASP A 237 6.24 18.77 14.30
N TYR A 238 4.95 18.47 14.21
CA TYR A 238 4.27 18.21 12.93
C TYR A 238 4.10 19.49 12.10
N ALA A 239 4.14 20.67 12.72
CA ALA A 239 4.07 21.93 12.02
C ALA A 239 5.33 22.16 11.17
N THR A 240 6.51 21.81 11.70
CA THR A 240 7.78 22.09 11.02
C THR A 240 8.52 20.87 10.49
N GLY A 241 8.17 19.67 10.93
CA GLY A 241 8.90 18.42 10.66
C GLY A 241 10.16 18.22 11.49
N LYS A 242 10.45 19.12 12.44
CA LYS A 242 11.55 18.94 13.40
C LYS A 242 11.19 17.89 14.43
N ALA A 243 12.21 17.30 15.06
CA ALA A 243 12.00 16.32 16.11
C ALA A 243 13.08 16.39 17.18
N THR A 244 12.73 15.94 18.38
CA THR A 244 13.65 15.78 19.52
C THR A 244 13.60 14.35 20.03
N ALA A 245 14.71 13.85 20.57
CA ALA A 245 14.74 12.53 21.18
C ALA A 245 13.91 12.53 22.48
N VAL A 246 13.18 11.45 22.74
CA VAL A 246 12.53 11.25 24.03
C VAL A 246 13.58 10.93 25.09
N ASP A 247 13.61 11.71 26.16
CA ASP A 247 14.58 11.61 27.25
C ASP A 247 14.22 10.45 28.20
N ARG A 248 14.71 9.24 27.91
CA ARG A 248 14.42 8.04 28.70
C ARG A 248 14.97 8.08 30.13
N THR A 249 15.86 9.03 30.44
CA THR A 249 16.42 9.24 31.79
C THR A 249 15.43 9.87 32.76
N LYS A 250 14.32 10.45 32.29
CA LYS A 250 13.30 11.10 33.13
C LYS A 250 12.09 10.20 33.45
N ASN A 251 11.90 9.11 32.72
CA ASN A 251 10.74 8.21 32.87
C ASN A 251 11.00 6.99 33.79
N VAL A 252 12.14 6.93 34.48
CA VAL A 252 12.42 5.87 35.47
C VAL A 252 11.68 6.11 36.80
N THR A 253 11.07 7.28 37.00
CA THR A 253 10.51 7.67 38.31
C THR A 253 8.99 7.54 38.43
N GLU A 254 8.25 7.18 37.38
CA GLU A 254 6.77 7.06 37.44
C GLU A 254 6.21 5.64 37.20
N THR A 255 7.05 4.61 37.08
CA THR A 255 6.58 3.21 36.95
C THR A 255 7.09 2.28 38.07
N LYS A 256 7.50 2.85 39.21
CA LYS A 256 7.95 2.07 40.39
C LYS A 256 7.16 2.30 41.68
N ASN A 257 6.07 3.06 41.65
CA ASN A 257 5.31 3.41 42.86
C ASN A 257 3.88 2.85 42.96
N SER A 258 3.56 1.75 42.27
CA SER A 258 2.25 1.09 42.42
C SER A 258 2.31 -0.36 42.92
N GLU A 259 3.50 -0.90 43.19
CA GLU A 259 3.65 -2.25 43.73
C GLU A 259 4.50 -2.22 45.00
N GLU A 260 3.88 -1.87 46.14
CA GLU A 260 4.15 -2.44 47.48
C GLU A 260 3.43 -1.59 48.55
N GLN A 261 2.22 -2.01 48.95
CA GLN A 261 1.81 -2.14 50.35
C GLN A 261 0.35 -2.61 50.47
N SER A 262 0.17 -3.91 50.71
CA SER A 262 -0.60 -4.41 51.86
C SER A 262 -0.50 -5.93 51.93
N VAL A 263 0.15 -6.42 52.98
CA VAL A 263 0.32 -7.83 53.30
C VAL A 263 -0.70 -8.24 54.38
N ALA A 264 -1.25 -9.46 54.21
CA ALA A 264 -1.85 -10.40 55.18
C ALA A 264 -3.38 -10.36 55.48
N PRO A 265 -4.01 -11.51 55.85
CA PRO A 265 -3.55 -12.91 55.80
C PRO A 265 -4.51 -13.91 55.12
N GLU A 266 -3.91 -15.04 54.76
CA GLU A 266 -4.46 -16.32 54.30
C GLU A 266 -5.51 -16.92 55.26
N GLN A 267 -6.66 -17.42 54.73
CA GLN A 267 -7.30 -18.67 55.18
C GLN A 267 -8.51 -19.14 54.34
N THR A 268 -8.44 -20.43 53.97
CA THR A 268 -9.50 -21.43 53.71
C THR A 268 -10.37 -21.35 52.45
N LEU A 269 -10.16 -22.33 51.55
CA LEU A 269 -11.13 -22.86 50.58
C LEU A 269 -12.41 -23.37 51.30
N PRO A 270 -13.58 -23.25 50.65
CA PRO A 270 -14.13 -24.44 50.01
C PRO A 270 -14.66 -24.21 48.58
N GLU A 271 -14.61 -25.31 47.82
CA GLU A 271 -15.33 -25.67 46.60
C GLU A 271 -16.48 -24.76 46.13
N ALA A 272 -16.42 -24.25 44.90
CA ALA A 272 -17.27 -24.73 43.80
C ALA A 272 -17.06 -23.95 42.48
N THR A 273 -16.93 -24.73 41.40
CA THR A 273 -17.17 -24.44 39.96
C THR A 273 -16.20 -23.58 39.14
N SER A 274 -15.78 -24.19 38.03
CA SER A 274 -14.78 -23.87 37.01
C SER A 274 -14.98 -22.53 36.27
N PRO A 275 -13.92 -22.02 35.61
CA PRO A 275 -13.99 -21.94 34.15
C PRO A 275 -12.64 -22.28 33.47
N GLU A 276 -12.55 -23.46 32.84
CA GLU A 276 -11.44 -23.84 31.94
C GLU A 276 -11.61 -23.30 30.51
N THR A 277 -12.64 -22.51 30.22
CA THR A 277 -13.04 -22.22 28.83
C THR A 277 -12.34 -21.02 28.17
N ASN A 278 -11.52 -20.24 28.89
CA ASN A 278 -11.02 -18.96 28.37
C ASN A 278 -9.51 -18.91 28.03
N GLN A 279 -8.74 -19.97 28.26
CA GLN A 279 -7.30 -19.99 27.92
C GLN A 279 -6.99 -20.60 26.55
N GLN A 280 -7.93 -21.36 25.98
CA GLN A 280 -7.75 -21.99 24.68
C GLN A 280 -8.03 -21.03 23.52
N GLU A 281 -8.83 -19.99 23.72
CA GLU A 281 -9.19 -19.03 22.66
C GLU A 281 -8.09 -18.01 22.37
N GLU A 282 -7.23 -17.69 23.34
CA GLU A 282 -6.15 -16.70 23.17
C GLU A 282 -4.77 -17.33 22.90
N ARG A 283 -4.63 -18.66 22.99
CA ARG A 283 -3.33 -19.31 22.82
C ARG A 283 -2.89 -19.28 21.36
N THR A 284 -1.75 -18.64 21.08
CA THR A 284 -1.16 -18.61 19.74
C THR A 284 -0.49 -19.96 19.41
N VAL A 285 -0.76 -20.48 18.21
CA VAL A 285 -0.12 -21.67 17.66
C VAL A 285 0.61 -21.36 16.35
N TYR A 286 1.56 -22.21 15.98
CA TYR A 286 2.41 -22.07 14.80
C TYR A 286 2.18 -23.23 13.83
N ILE A 287 2.04 -22.93 12.53
CA ILE A 287 1.76 -23.91 11.47
C ILE A 287 2.74 -23.70 10.32
N ALA A 288 3.41 -24.77 9.89
CA ALA A 288 4.38 -24.73 8.81
C ALA A 288 3.72 -24.70 7.41
N ARG A 289 4.54 -24.47 6.38
CA ARG A 289 4.17 -24.53 4.95
C ARG A 289 3.05 -23.54 4.57
N TYR A 290 3.17 -22.28 4.99
CA TYR A 290 2.16 -21.24 4.74
C TYR A 290 0.77 -21.63 5.26
N GLY A 291 0.72 -22.33 6.41
CA GLY A 291 -0.54 -22.82 6.97
C GLY A 291 -1.04 -24.16 6.43
N ALA A 292 -0.38 -24.73 5.41
CA ALA A 292 -0.80 -25.99 4.80
C ALA A 292 -0.47 -27.25 5.63
N ALA A 293 0.27 -27.13 6.74
CA ALA A 293 0.49 -28.27 7.63
C ALA A 293 -0.81 -28.63 8.39
N GLU A 294 -1.07 -29.94 8.52
CA GLU A 294 -2.21 -30.49 9.27
C GLU A 294 -2.03 -30.42 10.79
N VAL A 295 -0.82 -30.09 11.24
CA VAL A 295 -0.46 -30.02 12.65
C VAL A 295 0.01 -28.63 13.03
N TYR A 296 -0.22 -28.25 14.29
CA TYR A 296 0.28 -27.02 14.89
C TYR A 296 1.13 -27.29 16.13
N TRP A 297 1.96 -26.31 16.49
CA TRP A 297 2.85 -26.31 17.65
C TRP A 297 2.58 -25.05 18.51
N TYR A 298 2.71 -25.13 19.83
CA TYR A 298 2.67 -23.97 20.73
C TYR A 298 3.97 -23.17 20.73
N SER A 299 5.08 -23.78 20.30
CA SER A 299 6.37 -23.10 20.17
C SER A 299 7.07 -23.47 18.88
N MET A 300 7.61 -22.47 18.20
CA MET A 300 8.48 -22.69 17.04
C MET A 300 9.76 -23.47 17.39
N GLU A 301 10.15 -23.56 18.67
CA GLU A 301 11.32 -24.34 19.09
C GLU A 301 11.09 -25.85 18.97
N HIS A 302 9.83 -26.29 19.09
CA HIS A 302 9.43 -27.70 18.96
C HIS A 302 9.13 -28.11 17.52
N MET A 303 9.18 -27.18 16.56
CA MET A 303 9.05 -27.49 15.14
C MET A 303 10.28 -28.26 14.63
N PRO A 304 10.10 -29.20 13.67
CA PRO A 304 11.21 -29.94 13.05
C PRO A 304 12.34 -29.00 12.60
N LYS A 305 13.61 -29.40 12.79
CA LYS A 305 14.78 -28.56 12.46
C LYS A 305 14.84 -28.12 10.99
N ASN A 306 14.22 -28.87 10.07
CA ASN A 306 14.12 -28.53 8.64
C ASN A 306 12.93 -27.62 8.31
N THR A 307 12.18 -27.14 9.30
CA THR A 307 11.06 -26.22 9.09
C THR A 307 11.57 -24.87 8.61
N ARG A 308 11.11 -24.48 7.41
CA ARG A 308 11.35 -23.16 6.83
C ARG A 308 10.59 -22.10 7.62
N ARG A 309 11.31 -21.36 8.48
CA ARG A 309 10.73 -20.35 9.39
C ARG A 309 10.06 -19.19 8.67
N ASP A 310 10.53 -18.85 7.47
CA ASP A 310 9.92 -17.91 6.53
C ASP A 310 8.56 -18.37 5.98
N ARG A 311 8.16 -19.62 6.27
CA ARG A 311 6.89 -20.23 5.84
C ARG A 311 6.05 -20.73 7.02
N VAL A 312 6.34 -20.24 8.21
CA VAL A 312 5.56 -20.52 9.41
C VAL A 312 4.59 -19.37 9.63
N ILE A 313 3.31 -19.69 9.70
CA ILE A 313 2.26 -18.73 10.08
C ILE A 313 1.86 -18.99 11.54
N SER A 314 1.27 -18.00 12.18
CA SER A 314 0.63 -18.15 13.49
C SER A 314 -0.84 -17.78 13.42
N MET A 315 -1.66 -18.46 14.21
CA MET A 315 -3.08 -18.16 14.41
C MET A 315 -3.47 -18.57 15.83
N THR A 316 -4.70 -18.30 16.25
CA THR A 316 -5.21 -18.81 17.53
C THR A 316 -5.39 -20.33 17.47
N GLU A 317 -5.28 -20.99 18.62
CA GLU A 317 -5.51 -22.44 18.73
C GLU A 317 -6.93 -22.80 18.23
N SER A 318 -7.92 -21.96 18.53
CA SER A 318 -9.30 -22.10 18.06
C SER A 318 -9.42 -22.02 16.54
N GLU A 319 -8.76 -21.06 15.87
CA GLU A 319 -8.72 -20.98 14.41
C GLU A 319 -8.02 -22.20 13.79
N ALA A 320 -6.94 -22.69 14.40
CA ALA A 320 -6.26 -23.88 13.91
C ALA A 320 -7.14 -25.13 14.01
N ILE A 321 -7.86 -25.29 15.12
CA ILE A 321 -8.83 -26.37 15.32
C ILE A 321 -10.01 -26.23 14.35
N ALA A 322 -10.53 -25.03 14.14
CA ALA A 322 -11.60 -24.75 13.18
C ALA A 322 -11.19 -25.08 11.74
N GLN A 323 -9.90 -24.92 11.41
CA GLN A 323 -9.31 -25.35 10.13
C GLN A 323 -8.96 -26.85 10.07
N GLY A 324 -9.43 -27.65 11.03
CA GLY A 324 -9.22 -29.10 11.08
C GLY A 324 -7.78 -29.52 11.42
N LYS A 325 -6.96 -28.61 11.97
CA LYS A 325 -5.58 -28.89 12.35
C LYS A 325 -5.54 -29.48 13.76
N ARG A 326 -4.54 -30.31 14.03
CA ARG A 326 -4.37 -30.96 15.33
C ARG A 326 -3.05 -30.60 15.99
N HIS A 327 -3.06 -30.54 17.32
CA HIS A 327 -1.81 -30.40 18.07
C HIS A 327 -0.86 -31.57 17.80
N THR A 328 0.43 -31.29 17.70
CA THR A 328 1.45 -32.34 17.56
C THR A 328 1.61 -33.12 18.86
N SER A 329 1.71 -34.44 18.79
CA SER A 329 2.06 -35.27 19.97
C SER A 329 3.55 -35.23 20.31
N LYS A 330 4.35 -34.50 19.53
CA LYS A 330 5.79 -34.30 19.70
C LYS A 330 6.06 -32.84 20.03
N GLU A 331 5.93 -32.54 21.32
CA GLU A 331 6.42 -31.33 21.98
C GLU A 331 7.21 -31.72 23.22
#